data_AF-A0A2H0ACM5-F1
#
_entry.id   AF-A0A2H0ACM5-F1
#
_cell.length_a   1.000
_cell.length_b   1.000
_cell.length_c   1.000
_cell.angle_alpha   90.00
_cell.angle_beta   90.00
_cell.angle_gamma   90.00
#
_symmetry.space_group_name_H-M   'P 1'
#
loop_
_entity.id
_entity.type
_entity.pdbx_description
1 polymer ?
#
loop_
_entity_poly.entity_id
_entity_poly.type
_entity_poly.pdbx_seq_one_letter_code
_entity_poly.pdbx_strand_id
1 'polypeptide(L)'
;IRLPSIFGEIILGVILGPGLGLIILSTPDGILTHSAAVIKLLGEIGIIFLLFSIGFEKIELERLAGSIKRSLPIAVFGTIFPFLGGFLAAIVFSSTIFHQSIINGALLIGLTMSITSIGVSLRALIDMRYLATAAGSTILISANGSNACGRSKFCVHYRHTLYPCLSYRKNGIECYCWCFFIWYLYIHDPKIQNRNNEL
;
A
#
# COMPACT_ATOMS: atom_id res chain seq x y z
N ILE A 1 9.18 -23.57 11.87
CA ILE A 1 7.95 -23.22 11.11
C ILE A 1 8.37 -22.32 9.94
N ARG A 2 7.91 -22.59 8.71
CA ARG A 2 8.30 -21.84 7.48
C ARG A 2 7.38 -20.62 7.25
N LEU A 3 7.35 -19.69 8.20
CA LEU A 3 6.62 -18.41 8.06
C LEU A 3 7.65 -17.27 7.88
N PRO A 4 7.32 -16.22 7.11
CA PRO A 4 8.14 -15.01 7.04
C PRO A 4 8.39 -14.41 8.43
N SER A 5 9.58 -13.83 8.63
CA SER A 5 10.02 -13.30 9.94
C SER A 5 9.07 -12.22 10.46
N ILE A 6 8.53 -11.41 9.54
CA ILE A 6 7.62 -10.30 9.86
C ILE A 6 6.39 -10.73 10.68
N PHE A 7 5.89 -11.96 10.51
CA PHE A 7 4.76 -12.43 11.31
C PHE A 7 5.14 -12.61 12.77
N GLY A 8 6.35 -13.12 13.05
CA GLY A 8 6.87 -13.25 14.41
C GLY A 8 7.05 -11.89 15.09
N GLU A 9 7.60 -10.92 14.35
CA GLU A 9 7.79 -9.55 14.85
C GLU A 9 6.46 -8.87 15.19
N ILE A 10 5.44 -9.00 14.33
CA ILE A 10 4.10 -8.44 14.58
C ILE A 10 3.44 -9.12 15.77
N ILE A 11 3.47 -10.46 15.86
CA ILE A 11 2.87 -11.20 16.97
C ILE A 11 3.54 -10.81 18.29
N LEU A 12 4.85 -10.74 18.31
CA LEU A 12 5.62 -10.31 19.47
C LEU A 12 5.24 -8.88 19.88
N GLY A 13 5.10 -7.97 18.92
CA GLY A 13 4.67 -6.59 19.17
C GLY A 13 3.25 -6.50 19.74
N VAL A 14 2.31 -7.32 19.26
CA VAL A 14 0.93 -7.37 19.78
C VAL A 14 0.89 -7.95 21.20
N ILE A 15 1.66 -9.02 21.47
CA ILE A 15 1.73 -9.62 22.80
C ILE A 15 2.39 -8.66 23.80
N LEU A 16 3.54 -8.07 23.45
CA LEU A 16 4.26 -7.16 24.35
C LEU A 16 3.57 -5.79 24.51
N GLY A 17 2.84 -5.32 23.50
CA GLY A 17 2.09 -4.07 23.55
C GLY A 17 0.79 -4.21 24.34
N PRO A 18 -0.37 -4.34 23.67
CA PRO A 18 -1.66 -4.43 24.34
C PRO A 18 -1.87 -5.76 25.10
N GLY A 19 -1.20 -6.85 24.72
CA GLY A 19 -1.41 -8.17 25.35
C GLY A 19 -0.93 -8.25 26.80
N LEU A 20 0.27 -7.76 27.09
CA LEU A 20 0.89 -7.77 28.42
C LEU A 20 0.95 -6.39 29.07
N GLY A 21 0.59 -5.32 28.34
CA GLY A 21 0.64 -3.95 28.84
C GLY A 21 2.06 -3.45 29.16
N LEU A 22 3.10 -4.15 28.68
CA LEU A 22 4.50 -3.77 28.88
C LEU A 22 4.87 -2.52 28.07
N ILE A 23 4.22 -2.33 26.91
CA ILE A 23 4.41 -1.18 26.03
C ILE A 23 3.06 -0.46 25.88
N ILE A 24 2.76 0.41 26.83
CA ILE A 24 1.53 1.22 26.83
C ILE A 24 1.75 2.43 25.92
N LEU A 25 1.25 2.33 24.69
CA LEU A 25 1.33 3.39 23.68
C LEU A 25 0.17 4.41 23.80
N SER A 26 -0.86 4.11 24.59
CA SER A 26 -2.05 4.96 24.72
C SER A 26 -2.63 4.83 26.13
N THR A 27 -2.71 5.94 26.86
CA THR A 27 -3.58 6.05 28.04
C THR A 27 -5.02 6.39 27.57
N PRO A 28 -6.07 6.13 28.38
CA PRO A 28 -7.46 6.48 28.07
C PRO A 28 -7.65 7.97 27.71
N ASP A 29 -6.75 8.80 28.19
CA ASP A 29 -6.69 10.26 28.08
C ASP A 29 -5.94 10.75 26.82
N GLY A 30 -5.51 9.84 25.94
CA GLY A 30 -4.97 10.16 24.61
C GLY A 30 -3.57 10.77 24.60
N ILE A 31 -2.89 10.83 25.76
CA ILE A 31 -1.50 11.29 25.85
C ILE A 31 -0.58 10.14 25.48
N LEU A 32 0.11 10.30 24.35
CA LEU A 32 1.26 9.47 24.02
C LEU A 32 2.33 9.72 25.07
N THR A 33 2.70 8.69 25.83
CA THR A 33 3.88 8.74 26.68
C THR A 33 5.10 9.09 25.81
N HIS A 34 6.10 9.77 26.36
CA HIS A 34 7.31 10.14 25.63
C HIS A 34 7.97 8.90 24.97
N SER A 35 7.82 7.73 25.59
CA SER A 35 8.23 6.42 25.07
C SER A 35 7.49 6.02 23.79
N ALA A 36 6.19 6.29 23.67
CA ALA A 36 5.40 5.96 22.49
C ALA A 36 5.82 6.77 21.25
N ALA A 37 6.14 8.05 21.44
CA ALA A 37 6.66 8.89 20.37
C ALA A 37 8.03 8.39 19.86
N VAL A 38 8.91 7.97 20.77
CA VAL A 38 10.23 7.41 20.42
C VAL A 38 10.08 6.10 19.64
N ILE A 39 9.23 5.17 20.10
CA ILE A 39 8.99 3.89 19.41
C ILE A 39 8.41 4.12 18.01
N LYS A 40 7.46 5.06 17.87
CA LYS A 40 6.89 5.42 16.56
C LYS A 40 7.96 5.95 15.61
N LEU A 41 8.79 6.88 16.08
CA LEU A 41 9.85 7.48 15.28
C LEU A 41 10.92 6.45 14.89
N LEU A 42 11.27 5.55 15.81
CA LEU A 42 12.18 4.44 15.54
C LEU A 42 11.59 3.46 14.50
N GLY A 43 10.29 3.19 14.56
CA GLY A 43 9.59 2.37 13.57
C GLY A 43 9.57 3.00 12.18
N GLU A 44 9.37 4.32 12.09
CA GLU A 44 9.40 5.05 10.83
C GLU A 44 10.80 5.05 10.20
N ILE A 45 11.83 5.33 11.01
CA ILE A 45 13.23 5.22 10.60
C ILE A 45 13.58 3.79 10.17
N GLY A 46 13.13 2.78 10.92
CA GLY A 46 13.35 1.37 10.61
C GLY A 46 12.73 0.96 9.27
N ILE A 47 11.52 1.46 8.96
CA ILE A 47 10.89 1.24 7.65
C ILE A 47 11.72 1.85 6.51
N ILE A 48 12.24 3.07 6.71
CA ILE A 48 13.08 3.74 5.71
C ILE A 48 14.36 2.93 5.46
N PHE A 49 15.09 2.55 6.51
CA PHE A 49 16.29 1.74 6.38
C PHE A 49 16.02 0.37 5.75
N LEU A 50 14.87 -0.24 6.05
CA LEU A 50 14.49 -1.50 5.45
C LEU A 50 14.21 -1.35 3.96
N LEU A 51 13.40 -0.38 3.56
CA LEU A 51 13.12 -0.13 2.13
C LEU A 51 14.40 0.25 1.38
N PHE A 52 15.28 1.01 2.03
CA PHE A 52 16.60 1.36 1.50
C PHE A 52 17.47 0.12 1.31
N SER A 53 17.61 -0.73 2.32
CA SER A 53 18.38 -1.98 2.24
C SER A 53 17.92 -2.85 1.06
N ILE A 54 16.62 -2.89 0.81
CA ILE A 54 16.05 -3.64 -0.31
C ILE A 54 16.39 -2.98 -1.65
N GLY A 55 16.44 -1.65 -1.69
CA GLY A 55 16.91 -0.90 -2.86
C GLY A 55 18.40 -1.12 -3.18
N PHE A 56 19.23 -1.42 -2.18
CA PHE A 56 20.65 -1.81 -2.38
C PHE A 56 20.82 -3.26 -2.83
N GLU A 57 19.84 -4.11 -2.54
CA GLU A 57 19.84 -5.46 -3.07
C GLU A 57 19.71 -5.40 -4.60
N LYS A 58 20.49 -6.22 -5.32
CA LYS A 58 20.57 -6.18 -6.78
C LYS A 58 19.26 -6.64 -7.41
N ILE A 59 18.28 -5.75 -7.47
CA ILE A 59 17.04 -5.94 -8.20
C ILE A 59 17.33 -5.60 -9.66
N GLU A 60 17.19 -6.58 -10.54
CA GLU A 60 17.30 -6.39 -11.99
C GLU A 60 16.13 -5.51 -12.48
N LEU A 61 16.37 -4.20 -12.58
CA LEU A 61 15.36 -3.23 -12.99
C LEU A 61 14.78 -3.54 -14.38
N GLU A 62 15.59 -4.06 -15.31
CA GLU A 62 15.13 -4.49 -16.64
C GLU A 62 14.08 -5.61 -16.57
N ARG A 63 14.23 -6.53 -15.63
CA ARG A 63 13.30 -7.63 -15.42
C ARG A 63 11.99 -7.16 -14.78
N LEU A 64 12.08 -6.15 -13.92
CA LEU A 64 10.91 -5.40 -13.43
C LEU A 64 10.18 -4.74 -14.59
N ALA A 65 10.89 -3.98 -15.45
CA ALA A 65 10.30 -3.29 -16.60
C ALA A 65 9.58 -4.25 -17.55
N GLY A 66 10.18 -5.41 -17.86
CA GLY A 66 9.57 -6.45 -18.69
C GLY A 66 8.31 -7.10 -18.10
N SER A 67 8.05 -6.93 -16.81
CA SER A 67 6.88 -7.48 -16.10
C SER A 67 5.72 -6.47 -15.98
N ILE A 68 5.93 -5.19 -16.32
CA ILE A 68 4.93 -4.11 -16.19
C ILE A 68 3.65 -4.45 -16.96
N LYS A 69 3.77 -4.83 -18.23
CA LYS A 69 2.61 -5.14 -19.10
C LYS A 69 1.78 -6.32 -18.57
N ARG A 70 2.45 -7.32 -18.00
CA ARG A 70 1.79 -8.48 -17.39
C ARG A 70 1.11 -8.11 -16.07
N SER A 71 1.70 -7.19 -15.30
CA SER A 71 1.15 -6.77 -14.00
C SER A 71 -0.06 -5.85 -14.07
N LEU A 72 -0.26 -5.12 -15.18
CA LEU A 72 -1.33 -4.14 -15.34
C LEU A 72 -2.74 -4.72 -15.12
N PRO A 73 -3.14 -5.83 -15.79
CA PRO A 73 -4.45 -6.43 -15.53
C PRO A 73 -4.57 -6.93 -14.08
N ILE A 74 -3.52 -7.53 -13.51
CA ILE A 74 -3.54 -7.98 -12.11
C ILE A 74 -3.76 -6.80 -11.15
N ALA A 75 -3.12 -5.64 -11.39
CA ALA A 75 -3.29 -4.45 -10.56
C ALA A 75 -4.73 -3.92 -10.63
N VAL A 76 -5.30 -3.86 -11.84
CA VAL A 76 -6.66 -3.37 -12.06
C VAL A 76 -7.70 -4.30 -11.42
N PHE A 77 -7.62 -5.61 -11.69
CA PHE A 77 -8.51 -6.60 -11.08
C PHE A 77 -8.33 -6.67 -9.56
N GLY A 78 -7.08 -6.64 -9.08
CA GLY A 78 -6.74 -6.63 -7.66
C GLY A 78 -7.16 -5.37 -6.92
N THR A 79 -7.52 -4.29 -7.61
CA THR A 79 -8.08 -3.06 -7.04
C THR A 79 -9.61 -3.06 -7.13
N ILE A 80 -10.16 -3.35 -8.31
CA ILE A 80 -11.60 -3.26 -8.57
C ILE A 80 -12.37 -4.33 -7.81
N PHE A 81 -11.86 -5.57 -7.76
CA PHE A 81 -12.57 -6.68 -7.13
C PHE A 81 -12.73 -6.49 -5.60
N PRO A 82 -11.67 -6.21 -4.81
CA PRO A 82 -11.85 -5.94 -3.38
C PRO A 82 -12.58 -4.63 -3.11
N PHE A 83 -12.48 -3.62 -4.00
CA PHE A 83 -13.29 -2.41 -3.90
C PHE A 83 -14.79 -2.70 -4.00
N LEU A 84 -15.21 -3.41 -5.05
CA LEU A 84 -16.61 -3.81 -5.24
C LEU A 84 -17.07 -4.74 -4.12
N GLY A 85 -16.24 -5.71 -3.74
CA GLY A 85 -16.55 -6.63 -2.63
C GLY A 85 -16.77 -5.90 -1.31
N GLY A 86 -15.87 -4.98 -0.95
CA GLY A 86 -16.00 -4.15 0.25
C GLY A 86 -17.20 -3.20 0.19
N PHE A 87 -17.46 -2.60 -0.96
CA PHE A 87 -18.61 -1.71 -1.17
C PHE A 87 -19.95 -2.46 -1.07
N LEU A 88 -20.08 -3.60 -1.75
CA LEU A 88 -21.28 -4.44 -1.70
C LEU A 88 -21.49 -5.01 -0.31
N ALA A 89 -20.44 -5.52 0.33
CA ALA A 89 -20.53 -5.99 1.71
C ALA A 89 -21.01 -4.87 2.63
N ALA A 90 -20.46 -3.67 2.52
CA ALA A 90 -20.89 -2.54 3.33
C ALA A 90 -22.33 -2.10 3.08
N ILE A 91 -22.85 -2.23 1.85
CA ILE A 91 -24.27 -2.01 1.54
C ILE A 91 -25.15 -3.08 2.16
N VAL A 92 -24.79 -4.35 2.04
CA VAL A 92 -25.55 -5.47 2.62
C VAL A 92 -25.61 -5.37 4.14
N PHE A 93 -24.50 -5.00 4.78
CA PHE A 93 -24.40 -4.80 6.23
C PHE A 93 -24.75 -3.36 6.68
N SER A 94 -25.26 -2.52 5.78
CA SER A 94 -25.45 -1.10 6.05
C SER A 94 -26.43 -0.78 7.17
N SER A 95 -27.47 -1.60 7.34
CA SER A 95 -28.47 -1.45 8.40
C SER A 95 -27.88 -1.55 9.82
N THR A 96 -26.72 -2.17 9.96
CA THR A 96 -26.05 -2.42 11.25
C THR A 96 -24.88 -1.46 11.48
N ILE A 97 -24.30 -0.90 10.42
CA ILE A 97 -23.01 -0.19 10.47
C ILE A 97 -23.15 1.34 10.31
N PHE A 98 -24.14 1.85 9.56
CA PHE A 98 -24.18 3.28 9.21
C PHE A 98 -25.56 3.93 9.40
N HIS A 99 -25.64 4.88 10.33
CA HIS A 99 -26.88 5.61 10.66
C HIS A 99 -27.14 6.89 9.84
N GLN A 100 -26.09 7.52 9.28
CA GLN A 100 -26.20 8.87 8.70
C GLN A 100 -25.97 8.96 7.18
N SER A 101 -25.13 8.09 6.59
CA SER A 101 -24.94 7.99 5.12
C SER A 101 -24.33 6.65 4.72
N ILE A 102 -25.20 5.75 4.27
CA ILE A 102 -24.86 4.38 3.85
C ILE A 102 -23.86 4.39 2.68
N ILE A 103 -24.05 5.30 1.73
CA ILE A 103 -23.25 5.36 0.50
C ILE A 103 -21.80 5.81 0.82
N ASN A 104 -21.65 6.82 1.69
CA ASN A 104 -20.33 7.32 2.07
C ASN A 104 -19.55 6.31 2.91
N GLY A 105 -20.23 5.62 3.84
CA GLY A 105 -19.64 4.54 4.64
C GLY A 105 -19.22 3.35 3.79
N ALA A 106 -20.07 2.93 2.84
CA ALA A 106 -19.74 1.85 1.93
C ALA A 106 -18.57 2.20 1.01
N LEU A 107 -18.50 3.44 0.53
CA LEU A 107 -17.41 3.87 -0.31
C LEU A 107 -16.09 3.98 0.48
N LEU A 108 -16.14 4.41 1.74
CA LEU A 108 -14.98 4.38 2.63
C LEU A 108 -14.45 2.96 2.80
N ILE A 109 -15.33 2.00 3.13
CA ILE A 109 -14.93 0.58 3.29
C ILE A 109 -14.36 0.01 1.99
N GLY A 110 -15.03 0.25 0.86
CA GLY A 110 -14.56 -0.20 -0.45
C GLY A 110 -13.18 0.37 -0.79
N LEU A 111 -12.96 1.66 -0.55
CA LEU A 111 -11.66 2.30 -0.78
C LEU A 111 -10.56 1.72 0.14
N THR A 112 -10.86 1.50 1.42
CA THR A 112 -9.89 0.94 2.37
C THR A 112 -9.49 -0.49 1.98
N MET A 113 -10.44 -1.32 1.55
CA MET A 113 -10.17 -2.69 1.08
C MET A 113 -9.35 -2.75 -0.21
N SER A 114 -9.36 -1.67 -1.00
CA SER A 114 -8.63 -1.59 -2.26
C SER A 114 -7.15 -1.22 -2.13
N ILE A 115 -6.71 -0.70 -0.97
CA ILE A 115 -5.33 -0.24 -0.75
C ILE A 115 -4.46 -1.44 -0.31
N THR A 116 -3.29 -1.60 -0.92
CA THR A 116 -2.37 -2.73 -0.65
C THR A 116 -1.07 -2.27 0.03
N SER A 117 -0.55 -3.00 1.02
CA SER A 117 0.73 -2.62 1.65
C SER A 117 1.92 -3.21 0.89
N ILE A 118 2.68 -2.36 0.17
CA ILE A 118 3.86 -2.81 -0.59
C ILE A 118 5.01 -3.23 0.34
N GLY A 119 5.19 -2.53 1.46
CA GLY A 119 6.33 -2.75 2.36
C GLY A 119 6.28 -4.08 3.14
N VAL A 120 5.07 -4.59 3.42
CA VAL A 120 4.89 -5.91 4.06
C VAL A 120 5.05 -7.02 3.01
N SER A 121 4.44 -6.84 1.84
CA SER A 121 4.52 -7.80 0.74
C SER A 121 5.96 -8.00 0.23
N LEU A 122 6.70 -6.90 0.11
CA LEU A 122 8.10 -6.90 -0.32
C LEU A 122 8.99 -7.70 0.65
N ARG A 123 8.85 -7.48 1.97
CA ARG A 123 9.56 -8.25 3.00
C ARG A 123 9.24 -9.74 2.94
N ALA A 124 7.95 -10.07 2.86
CA ALA A 124 7.54 -11.47 2.76
C ALA A 124 8.15 -12.15 1.52
N LEU A 125 8.19 -11.47 0.37
CA LEU A 125 8.81 -12.01 -0.85
C LEU A 125 10.32 -12.21 -0.73
N ILE A 126 11.02 -11.35 0.02
CA ILE A 126 12.46 -11.46 0.26
C ILE A 126 12.77 -12.60 1.22
N ASP A 127 12.04 -12.70 2.33
CA ASP A 127 12.17 -13.79 3.30
C ASP A 127 12.00 -15.16 2.62
N MET A 128 11.09 -15.24 1.64
CA MET A 128 10.86 -16.45 0.86
C MET A 128 11.84 -16.65 -0.31
N ARG A 129 12.71 -15.67 -0.61
CA ARG A 129 13.60 -15.63 -1.80
C ARG A 129 12.87 -15.66 -3.14
N TYR A 130 11.62 -15.18 -3.18
CA TYR A 130 10.80 -15.13 -4.39
C TYR A 130 10.88 -13.80 -5.13
N LEU A 131 11.51 -12.76 -4.56
CA LEU A 131 11.56 -11.43 -5.16
C LEU A 131 12.17 -11.42 -6.58
N ALA A 132 13.23 -12.21 -6.79
CA ALA A 132 13.91 -12.32 -8.09
C ALA A 132 13.18 -13.20 -9.11
N THR A 133 12.00 -13.76 -8.80
CA THR A 133 11.22 -14.58 -9.75
C THR A 133 10.29 -13.71 -10.60
N ALA A 134 9.88 -14.21 -11.78
CA ALA A 134 8.95 -13.48 -12.65
C ALA A 134 7.56 -13.28 -12.02
N ALA A 135 7.14 -14.22 -11.15
CA ALA A 135 5.93 -14.08 -10.35
C ALA A 135 6.11 -12.98 -9.27
N GLY A 136 7.25 -13.00 -8.56
CA GLY A 136 7.56 -12.01 -7.52
C GLY A 136 7.66 -10.58 -8.04
N SER A 137 8.32 -10.36 -9.18
CA SER A 137 8.37 -9.05 -9.84
C SER A 137 7.00 -8.57 -10.29
N THR A 138 6.17 -9.46 -10.83
CA THR A 138 4.80 -9.13 -11.26
C THR A 138 3.92 -8.71 -10.08
N ILE A 139 4.00 -9.43 -8.96
CA ILE A 139 3.26 -9.11 -7.73
C ILE A 139 3.68 -7.73 -7.21
N LEU A 140 4.99 -7.46 -7.13
CA LEU A 140 5.51 -6.18 -6.64
C LEU A 140 5.02 -5.00 -7.48
N ILE A 141 5.12 -5.10 -8.81
CA ILE A 141 4.68 -4.02 -9.71
C ILE A 141 3.16 -3.85 -9.64
N SER A 142 2.41 -4.96 -9.57
CA SER A 142 0.96 -4.89 -9.47
C SER A 142 0.51 -4.19 -8.18
N ALA A 143 1.15 -4.49 -7.04
CA ALA A 143 0.87 -3.84 -5.77
C ALA A 143 1.14 -2.33 -5.82
N ASN A 144 2.20 -1.91 -6.52
CA ASN A 144 2.49 -0.50 -6.74
C ASN A 144 1.41 0.19 -7.59
N GLY A 145 1.02 -0.43 -8.72
CA GLY A 145 -0.04 0.07 -9.59
C GLY A 145 -1.39 0.20 -8.88
N SER A 146 -1.76 -0.79 -8.06
CA SER A 146 -2.97 -0.76 -7.24
C SER A 146 -2.96 0.39 -6.23
N ASN A 147 -1.81 0.66 -5.60
CA ASN A 147 -1.68 1.74 -4.63
C ASN A 147 -1.82 3.14 -5.24
N ALA A 148 -1.26 3.36 -6.42
CA ALA A 148 -1.44 4.62 -7.14
C ALA A 148 -2.92 4.85 -7.50
N CYS A 149 -3.62 3.82 -7.98
CA CYS A 149 -5.04 3.88 -8.28
C CYS A 149 -5.90 4.09 -7.02
N GLY A 150 -5.63 3.35 -5.95
CA GLY A 150 -6.36 3.46 -4.68
C GLY A 150 -6.19 4.83 -4.01
N ARG A 151 -4.97 5.36 -3.93
CA ARG A 151 -4.70 6.69 -3.33
C ARG A 151 -5.38 7.82 -4.07
N SER A 152 -5.39 7.80 -5.40
CA SER A 152 -6.09 8.84 -6.18
C SER A 152 -7.60 8.85 -5.92
N LYS A 153 -8.25 7.68 -5.93
CA LYS A 153 -9.69 7.54 -5.62
C LYS A 153 -10.00 7.95 -4.17
N PHE A 154 -9.17 7.54 -3.22
CA PHE A 154 -9.32 7.91 -1.82
C PHE A 154 -9.24 9.43 -1.64
N CYS A 155 -8.22 10.07 -2.22
CA CYS A 155 -8.00 11.51 -2.08
C CYS A 155 -9.13 12.35 -2.74
N VAL A 156 -9.64 11.92 -3.90
CA VAL A 156 -10.78 12.57 -4.58
C VAL A 156 -12.07 12.44 -3.78
N HIS A 157 -12.35 11.26 -3.20
CA HIS A 157 -13.57 11.09 -2.40
C HIS A 157 -13.47 11.79 -1.04
N TYR A 158 -12.31 11.72 -0.36
CA TYR A 158 -12.09 12.43 0.91
C TYR A 158 -12.28 13.95 0.74
N ARG A 159 -11.85 14.51 -0.40
CA ARG A 159 -12.08 15.91 -0.79
C ARG A 159 -13.57 16.28 -0.84
N HIS A 160 -14.43 15.37 -1.29
CA HIS A 160 -15.84 15.67 -1.54
C HIS A 160 -16.75 15.37 -0.35
N THR A 161 -16.34 14.48 0.56
CA THR A 161 -17.23 13.92 1.58
C THR A 161 -16.97 14.44 3.01
N LEU A 162 -15.74 14.87 3.36
CA LEU A 162 -15.39 15.10 4.77
C LEU A 162 -14.88 16.52 5.13
N TYR A 163 -14.32 17.33 4.21
CA TYR A 163 -13.84 18.70 4.52
C TYR A 163 -13.83 19.63 3.29
N PRO A 164 -14.75 20.62 3.14
CA PRO A 164 -14.67 21.58 2.03
C PRO A 164 -13.57 22.66 2.18
N CYS A 165 -12.96 22.86 3.35
CA CYS A 165 -11.96 23.91 3.57
C CYS A 165 -10.91 23.55 4.64
N LEU A 166 -9.74 23.01 4.26
CA LEU A 166 -8.41 23.45 4.78
C LEU A 166 -7.24 22.70 4.09
N SER A 167 -6.38 23.48 3.44
CA SER A 167 -4.94 23.30 3.16
C SER A 167 -4.35 21.89 2.92
N TYR A 168 -4.31 21.46 1.65
CA TYR A 168 -3.55 20.29 1.17
C TYR A 168 -2.34 20.72 0.31
N ARG A 169 -1.42 21.52 0.86
CA ARG A 169 -0.28 22.05 0.09
C ARG A 169 0.95 21.12 0.04
N LYS A 170 1.01 20.02 0.80
CA LYS A 170 2.25 19.21 0.89
C LYS A 170 2.19 17.76 0.36
N ASN A 171 1.02 17.11 0.34
CA ASN A 171 0.96 15.67 0.01
C ASN A 171 0.38 15.35 -1.38
N GLY A 172 -0.08 16.36 -2.13
CA GLY A 172 -0.61 16.18 -3.50
C GLY A 172 0.46 15.84 -4.54
N ILE A 173 1.70 16.31 -4.33
CA ILE A 173 2.82 16.13 -5.27
C ILE A 173 3.25 14.66 -5.33
N GLU A 174 3.18 13.91 -4.23
CA GLU A 174 3.56 12.49 -4.21
C GLU A 174 2.63 11.60 -5.05
N CYS A 175 1.32 11.90 -5.09
CA CYS A 175 0.38 11.11 -5.91
C CYS A 175 0.64 11.26 -7.41
N TYR A 176 0.97 12.48 -7.87
CA TYR A 176 1.34 12.71 -9.27
C TYR A 176 2.69 12.08 -9.61
N CYS A 177 3.66 12.14 -8.69
CA CYS A 177 5.01 11.61 -8.92
C CYS A 177 5.02 10.10 -9.18
N TRP A 178 4.20 9.32 -8.46
CA TRP A 178 4.14 7.85 -8.65
C TRP A 178 3.36 7.42 -9.90
N CYS A 179 2.27 8.09 -10.26
CA CYS A 179 1.60 7.88 -11.54
C CYS A 179 2.53 8.22 -12.71
N PHE A 180 3.33 9.30 -12.57
CA PHE A 180 4.34 9.69 -13.55
C PHE A 180 5.49 8.67 -13.63
N PHE A 181 5.92 8.09 -12.50
CA PHE A 181 6.98 7.08 -12.47
C PHE A 181 6.59 5.76 -13.15
N ILE A 182 5.35 5.30 -12.97
CA ILE A 182 4.82 4.12 -13.68
C ILE A 182 4.66 4.41 -15.18
N TRP A 183 4.20 5.61 -15.54
CA TRP A 183 4.11 6.05 -16.94
C TRP A 183 5.48 6.22 -17.60
N TYR A 184 6.46 6.74 -16.85
CA TYR A 184 7.86 6.87 -17.28
C TYR A 184 8.50 5.50 -17.53
N LEU A 185 8.32 4.54 -16.61
CA LEU A 185 8.77 3.16 -16.79
C LEU A 185 8.05 2.44 -17.95
N TYR A 186 6.80 2.80 -18.24
CA TYR A 186 6.06 2.30 -19.40
C TYR A 186 6.60 2.86 -20.72
N ILE A 187 6.97 4.15 -20.76
CA ILE A 187 7.55 4.80 -21.95
C ILE A 187 8.99 4.31 -22.23
N HIS A 188 9.79 4.09 -21.19
CA HIS A 188 11.20 3.69 -21.34
C HIS A 188 11.42 2.17 -21.48
N ASP A 189 10.36 1.39 -21.79
CA ASP A 189 10.50 -0.02 -22.15
C ASP A 189 11.28 -0.15 -23.49
N PRO A 190 12.49 -0.74 -23.52
CA PRO A 190 13.31 -0.85 -24.73
C PRO A 190 12.62 -1.67 -25.84
N LYS A 191 11.63 -2.51 -25.51
CA LYS A 191 10.84 -3.26 -26.52
C LYS A 191 9.78 -2.41 -27.22
N ILE A 192 9.46 -1.22 -26.72
CA ILE A 192 8.57 -0.25 -27.39
C ILE A 192 9.39 0.63 -28.34
N GLN A 193 10.59 1.05 -27.93
CA GLN A 193 11.48 1.84 -28.79
C GLN A 193 11.87 1.09 -30.07
N ASN A 194 12.18 -0.20 -29.98
CA ASN A 194 12.48 -0.99 -31.19
C ASN A 194 11.26 -1.18 -32.09
N ARG A 195 10.04 -1.27 -31.54
CA ARG A 195 8.82 -1.43 -32.36
C ARG A 195 8.38 -0.14 -33.05
N ASN A 196 8.78 1.02 -32.52
CA ASN A 196 8.49 2.32 -33.11
C ASN A 196 9.57 2.77 -34.11
N ASN A 197 10.74 2.12 -34.13
CA ASN A 197 11.80 2.36 -35.12
C ASN A 197 11.68 1.43 -36.34
N GLU A 198 10.76 0.46 -36.31
CA GLU A 198 10.45 -0.47 -37.41
C GLU A 198 9.14 -0.11 -38.15
N LEU A 199 8.54 1.06 -37.84
CA LEU A 199 7.41 1.69 -38.53
C LEU A 199 7.85 3.05 -39.09
#